data_AF-A0A9X1RYP6-F1
#
_entry.id   AF-A0A9X1RYP6-F1
#
_cell.length_a   1.000
_cell.length_b   1.000
_cell.length_c   1.000
_cell.angle_alpha   90.00
_cell.angle_beta   90.00
_cell.angle_gamma   90.00
#
_symmetry.space_group_name_H-M   'P 1'
#
loop_
_entity.id
_entity.type
_entity.pdbx_description
1 polymer ?
#
loop_
_entity_poly.entity_id
_entity_poly.type
_entity_poly.pdbx_seq_one_letter_code
_entity_poly.pdbx_strand_id
1 'polypeptide(L)'
;MKFKSIISTRAFWKSVFWLGLSFLVLYNVITIFFEYGEFDFVRFFEERTGDGKLIRFVIGQLLAAFMYGFILAFGQFRGKEKKN
;
A
#
# COMPACT_ATOMS: atom_id res chain seq x y z
N MET A 1 4.03 -3.64 -25.91
CA MET A 1 4.92 -4.79 -25.64
C MET A 1 5.82 -4.65 -24.40
N LYS A 2 6.11 -3.44 -23.88
CA LYS A 2 7.02 -3.26 -22.72
C LYS A 2 6.41 -3.49 -21.33
N PHE A 3 5.09 -3.34 -21.16
CA PHE A 3 4.40 -3.62 -19.88
C PHE A 3 4.69 -5.04 -19.38
N LYS A 4 4.61 -6.03 -20.29
CA LYS A 4 4.86 -7.44 -20.00
C LYS A 4 6.29 -7.70 -19.52
N SER A 5 7.27 -6.93 -19.99
CA SER A 5 8.67 -7.01 -19.57
C SER A 5 8.90 -6.45 -18.16
N ILE A 6 8.24 -5.34 -17.83
CA ILE A 6 8.33 -4.73 -16.49
C ILE A 6 7.71 -5.66 -15.46
N ILE A 7 6.48 -6.13 -15.70
CA ILE A 7 5.77 -7.00 -14.75
C ILE A 7 6.34 -8.42 -14.68
N SER A 8 7.13 -8.88 -15.65
CA SER A 8 7.77 -10.20 -15.58
C SER A 8 9.01 -10.22 -14.70
N THR A 9 9.52 -9.05 -14.30
CA THR A 9 10.75 -8.94 -13.53
C THR A 9 10.49 -9.13 -12.04
N ARG A 10 11.22 -10.01 -11.35
CA ARG A 10 11.10 -10.18 -9.88
C ARG A 10 11.36 -8.89 -9.10
N ALA A 11 12.27 -8.05 -9.59
CA ALA A 11 12.57 -6.75 -8.99
C ALA A 11 11.36 -5.81 -8.97
N PHE A 12 10.50 -5.86 -9.99
CA PHE A 12 9.26 -5.07 -10.02
C PHE A 12 8.34 -5.47 -8.86
N TRP A 13 8.04 -6.75 -8.69
CA TRP A 13 7.18 -7.22 -7.60
C TRP A 13 7.77 -6.98 -6.21
N LYS A 14 9.11 -7.05 -6.08
CA LYS A 14 9.80 -6.64 -4.85
C LYS A 14 9.56 -5.16 -4.56
N SER A 15 9.66 -4.29 -5.57
CA SER A 15 9.32 -2.87 -5.41
C SER A 15 7.85 -2.64 -5.09
N VAL A 16 6.91 -3.34 -5.74
CA VAL A 16 5.47 -3.28 -5.43
C VAL A 16 5.22 -3.60 -3.96
N PHE A 17 5.83 -4.69 -3.46
CA PHE A 17 5.69 -5.10 -2.06
C PHE A 17 6.22 -4.05 -1.09
N TRP A 18 7.45 -3.55 -1.28
CA TRP A 18 8.04 -2.56 -0.37
C TRP A 18 7.32 -1.20 -0.42
N LEU A 19 6.91 -0.75 -1.61
CA LEU A 19 6.16 0.50 -1.76
C LEU A 19 4.75 0.38 -1.17
N GLY A 20 4.07 -0.74 -1.42
CA GLY A 20 2.75 -1.02 -0.84
C GLY A 20 2.80 -1.14 0.68
N LEU A 21 3.80 -1.83 1.23
CA LEU A 21 3.99 -1.95 2.67
C LEU A 21 4.28 -0.59 3.31
N SER A 22 5.14 0.22 2.69
CA SER A 22 5.42 1.59 3.16
C SER A 22 4.15 2.45 3.15
N PHE A 23 3.36 2.37 2.08
CA PHE A 23 2.09 3.09 1.98
C PHE A 23 1.11 2.65 3.07
N LEU A 24 0.99 1.34 3.32
CA LEU A 24 0.12 0.80 4.36
C LEU A 24 0.50 1.32 5.74
N VAL A 25 1.80 1.29 6.07
CA VAL A 25 2.30 1.79 7.36
C VAL A 25 2.04 3.29 7.49
N LEU A 26 2.45 4.08 6.50
CA LEU A 26 2.26 5.54 6.52
C LEU A 26 0.80 5.93 6.59
N TYR A 27 -0.06 5.27 5.81
CA TYR A 27 -1.49 5.53 5.81
C TYR A 27 -2.10 5.32 7.20
N ASN A 28 -1.80 4.19 7.87
CA ASN A 28 -2.33 3.94 9.21
C ASN A 28 -1.78 4.92 10.24
N VAL A 29 -0.47 5.19 10.22
CA VAL A 29 0.18 6.13 11.13
C VAL A 29 -0.41 7.54 10.99
N ILE A 30 -0.56 8.03 9.76
CA ILE A 30 -1.16 9.34 9.48
C ILE A 30 -2.62 9.34 9.88
N THR A 31 -3.39 8.30 9.54
CA THR A 31 -4.82 8.23 9.88
C THR A 31 -5.03 8.27 11.39
N ILE A 32 -4.27 7.49 12.15
CA ILE A 32 -4.36 7.46 13.62
C ILE A 32 -4.03 8.82 14.21
N PHE A 33 -2.92 9.43 13.76
CA PHE A 33 -2.49 10.73 14.23
C PHE A 33 -3.54 11.83 13.94
N PHE A 34 -4.16 11.80 12.76
CA PHE A 34 -5.16 12.79 12.37
C PHE A 34 -6.52 12.59 13.04
N GLU A 35 -6.95 11.35 13.23
CA GLU A 35 -8.29 11.06 13.78
C GLU A 35 -8.34 11.11 15.31
N TYR A 36 -7.31 10.59 15.98
CA TYR A 36 -7.31 10.47 17.45
C TYR A 36 -6.42 11.51 18.12
N GLY A 37 -5.55 12.22 17.37
CA GLY A 37 -4.58 13.18 17.92
C GLY A 37 -3.45 12.55 18.74
N GLU A 38 -3.59 11.27 19.11
CA GLU A 38 -2.65 10.45 19.84
C GLU A 38 -2.46 9.10 19.13
N PHE A 39 -1.40 8.38 19.48
CA PHE A 39 -1.11 7.04 18.94
C PHE A 39 -1.94 5.95 19.63
N ASP A 40 -3.27 6.08 19.62
CA ASP A 40 -4.19 5.08 20.18
C ASP A 40 -4.54 4.01 19.13
N PHE A 41 -3.59 3.10 18.90
CA PHE A 41 -3.75 1.98 17.97
C PHE A 41 -4.87 1.02 18.41
N VAL A 42 -5.08 0.85 19.71
CA VAL A 42 -6.03 -0.13 20.25
C VAL A 42 -7.45 0.27 19.87
N ARG A 43 -7.85 1.52 20.15
CA ARG A 43 -9.17 2.03 19.75
C ARG A 43 -9.35 2.07 18.24
N PHE A 44 -8.31 2.47 17.50
CA PHE A 44 -8.35 2.50 16.04
C PHE A 44 -8.71 1.13 15.45
N PHE A 45 -8.05 0.07 15.90
CA PHE A 45 -8.35 -1.27 15.42
C PHE A 45 -9.70 -1.76 15.94
N GLU A 46 -10.04 -1.52 17.20
CA GLU A 46 -11.30 -2.00 17.80
C GLU A 46 -12.54 -1.42 17.09
N GLU A 47 -12.55 -0.12 16.78
CA GLU A 47 -13.66 0.53 16.07
C GLU A 47 -13.79 0.07 14.60
N ARG A 48 -12.67 -0.26 13.97
CA ARG A 48 -12.62 -0.65 12.54
C ARG A 48 -12.79 -2.14 12.32
N THR A 49 -12.53 -2.95 13.34
CA THR A 49 -12.64 -4.41 13.27
C THR A 49 -13.84 -4.97 14.03
N GLY A 50 -14.45 -4.20 14.94
CA GLY A 50 -15.75 -4.51 15.55
C GLY A 50 -16.88 -4.59 14.51
N ASP A 51 -17.88 -5.43 14.78
CA ASP A 51 -19.06 -5.70 13.92
C ASP A 51 -18.81 -6.46 12.61
N GLY A 52 -17.79 -7.34 12.53
CA GLY A 52 -17.57 -8.18 11.34
C GLY A 52 -17.03 -7.41 10.13
N LYS A 53 -16.65 -6.15 10.30
CA LYS A 53 -16.02 -5.29 9.28
C LYS A 53 -14.53 -5.58 9.10
N LEU A 54 -13.95 -6.44 9.96
CA LEU A 54 -12.54 -6.83 9.94
C LEU A 54 -12.08 -7.33 8.56
N ILE A 55 -12.89 -8.19 7.91
CA ILE A 55 -12.58 -8.70 6.57
C ILE A 55 -12.54 -7.57 5.54
N ARG A 56 -13.52 -6.64 5.59
CA ARG A 56 -13.57 -5.48 4.69
C ARG A 56 -12.37 -4.56 4.91
N PHE A 57 -11.96 -4.34 6.16
CA PHE A 57 -10.81 -3.53 6.51
C PHE A 57 -9.50 -4.14 5.99
N VAL A 58 -9.28 -5.43 6.23
CA VAL A 58 -8.06 -6.14 5.77
C VAL A 58 -8.00 -6.20 4.25
N ILE A 59 -9.10 -6.57 3.58
CA ILE A 59 -9.15 -6.60 2.12
C ILE A 59 -8.95 -5.20 1.54
N GLY A 60 -9.58 -4.18 2.13
CA GLY A 60 -9.42 -2.79 1.72
C GLY A 60 -7.97 -2.32 1.84
N GLN A 61 -7.30 -2.63 2.95
CA GLN A 61 -5.89 -2.32 3.14
C GLN A 61 -4.98 -3.04 2.15
N LEU A 62 -5.18 -4.34 1.93
CA LEU A 62 -4.39 -5.12 0.99
C LEU A 62 -4.57 -4.61 -0.44
N LEU A 63 -5.80 -4.32 -0.85
CA LEU A 63 -6.09 -3.75 -2.17
C LEU A 63 -5.47 -2.36 -2.33
N ALA A 64 -5.62 -1.48 -1.34
CA ALA A 64 -5.04 -0.15 -1.38
C ALA A 64 -3.50 -0.21 -1.45
N ALA A 65 -2.87 -0.97 -0.55
CA ALA A 65 -1.42 -1.17 -0.54
C ALA A 65 -0.92 -1.74 -1.86
N PHE A 66 -1.63 -2.73 -2.41
CA PHE A 66 -1.31 -3.32 -3.70
C PHE A 66 -1.41 -2.30 -4.83
N MET A 67 -2.54 -1.59 -4.95
CA MET A 67 -2.77 -0.61 -6.01
C MET A 67 -1.75 0.51 -5.96
N TYR A 68 -1.52 1.11 -4.79
CA TYR A 68 -0.51 2.17 -4.63
C TYR A 68 0.89 1.65 -4.91
N GLY A 69 1.27 0.50 -4.36
CA GLY A 69 2.56 -0.14 -4.63
C GLY A 69 2.77 -0.43 -6.11
N PHE A 70 1.73 -0.91 -6.81
CA PHE A 70 1.76 -1.23 -8.23
C PHE A 70 1.92 0.03 -9.08
N ILE A 71 1.08 1.04 -8.86
CA ILE A 71 1.11 2.30 -9.62
C ILE A 71 2.47 3.00 -9.46
N LEU A 72 2.97 3.09 -8.22
CA LEU A 72 4.25 3.74 -7.94
C LEU A 72 5.43 2.95 -8.51
N ALA A 73 5.49 1.63 -8.31
CA ALA A 73 6.55 0.80 -8.87
C ALA A 73 6.54 0.87 -10.40
N PHE A 74 5.35 0.83 -11.01
CA PHE A 74 5.22 0.91 -12.46
C PHE A 74 5.70 2.24 -13.00
N GLY A 75 5.33 3.36 -12.36
CA GLY A 75 5.84 4.68 -12.67
C GLY A 75 7.36 4.77 -12.55
N GLN A 76 7.94 4.21 -11.48
CA GLN A 76 9.40 4.18 -11.28
C GLN A 76 10.14 3.42 -12.37
N PHE A 77 9.69 2.20 -12.71
CA PHE A 77 10.35 1.38 -13.72
C PHE A 77 10.19 1.98 -15.13
N ARG A 78 9.01 2.51 -15.45
CA ARG A 78 8.77 3.18 -16.73
C ARG A 78 9.58 4.48 -16.87
N GLY A 79 9.78 5.22 -15.78
CA GLY A 79 10.61 6.42 -15.75
C GLY A 79 12.10 6.11 -15.95
N LYS A 80 12.60 5.03 -15.35
CA LYS A 80 13.99 4.56 -15.53
C LYS A 80 14.29 4.15 -16.96
N GLU A 81 13.34 3.53 -17.66
CA GLU A 81 13.48 3.20 -19.08
C GLU A 81 13.52 4.41 -20.01
N LYS A 82 12.99 5.57 -19.60
CA LYS A 82 12.96 6.79 -20.42
C LYS A 82 14.22 7.64 -20.27
N LYS A 83 15.05 7.32 -19.27
CA LYS A 83 16.28 8.05 -18.92
C LYS A 83 17.55 7.41 -19.52
N ASN A 84 17.42 6.20 -20.08
CA ASN A 84 18.43 5.49 -20.86
C ASN A 84 17.94 5.39 -22.32
#